data_AF-A0A2H0H7W0-F1
#
_entry.id   AF-A0A2H0H7W0-F1
#
_cell.length_a   1.000
_cell.length_b   1.000
_cell.length_c   1.000
_cell.angle_alpha   90.00
_cell.angle_beta   90.00
_cell.angle_gamma   90.00
#
_symmetry.space_group_name_H-M   'P 1'
#
loop_
_entity.id
_entity.type
_entity.pdbx_description
1 polymer ?
#
loop_
_entity_poly.entity_id
_entity_poly.type
_entity_poly.pdbx_seq_one_letter_code
_entity_poly.pdbx_strand_id
1 'polypeptide(L)'
;MKKIYSFSMLFLLSIGFQTAFAQPLKMRLDQLKSAYDFSFQPLETNTDFSEKYLVYFKQPVDYHGGCLDSFNQRVFISHRNFDQPVVFITEGYDANSATEKDFEYELTKYLDANQVCIEHRYFSESKPDSLVWKFMSVENAATDHHRIAKFIREIYPGKIIATGISKGGQTVNFFKYFYPEDADICVPYVAPVAFSSEDKRVYPFLAHVGDSACRNAVFNYQLTMFKNKKKFLDEFINLANKKHLTYSMGFEKAYDLLVFEYSFAFWQWGMIDYDKIPNSNQSTDHMVNHLDKVAGIDWISNQGIEKLQPYFYQAMHEIGLYGYDIEPFKEYTSYQSNPTFDFTFPKGETVVFEPELMYKVDFYLRHLAKNMIFIYGENDPWSATAVDLDGQTNSIKIVKKGGSHRTRINNLPEGQQKQVLDSIHAWLSQENHKTKNEMENRKKVTGIGGVFFKSKDPKMLNDWYNNNLGLVTNEYGSLFEFRSSDKPDQRGYLQWSPFAEKTTYFEPSEKEFMINYRVENLEELVKELKENGVTVLDEIETYEYGKFVHIMDPEGNKIELWEPVDNVFTRLYDGKTTK
;
A
#
# COMPACT_ATOMS: atom_id res chain seq x y z
N MET A 1 74.42 -55.00 14.12
CA MET A 1 72.95 -55.09 13.91
C MET A 1 72.25 -54.25 14.96
N LYS A 2 71.87 -53.00 14.61
CA LYS A 2 71.23 -52.03 15.53
C LYS A 2 69.71 -52.04 15.30
N LYS A 3 68.96 -52.10 16.40
CA LYS A 3 67.48 -52.15 16.46
C LYS A 3 66.87 -50.84 15.95
N ILE A 4 65.83 -50.96 15.12
CA ILE A 4 64.99 -49.86 14.63
C ILE A 4 63.82 -49.71 15.62
N TYR A 5 63.67 -48.52 16.19
CA TYR A 5 62.45 -48.10 16.90
C TYR A 5 61.56 -47.35 15.92
N SER A 6 60.33 -47.83 15.74
CA SER A 6 59.29 -47.16 14.95
C SER A 6 58.55 -46.18 15.84
N PHE A 7 58.55 -44.89 15.45
CA PHE A 7 57.90 -43.80 16.18
C PHE A 7 56.51 -43.59 15.56
N SER A 8 55.46 -44.04 16.23
CA SER A 8 54.07 -43.82 15.81
C SER A 8 53.63 -42.42 16.23
N MET A 9 53.47 -41.53 15.25
CA MET A 9 52.96 -40.17 15.41
C MET A 9 51.42 -40.23 15.36
N LEU A 10 50.75 -40.07 16.51
CA LEU A 10 49.30 -39.88 16.60
C LEU A 10 48.94 -38.49 16.06
N PHE A 11 48.28 -38.44 14.90
CA PHE A 11 47.58 -37.24 14.44
C PHE A 11 46.17 -37.22 15.07
N LEU A 12 45.96 -36.33 16.04
CA LEU A 12 44.64 -35.95 16.52
C LEU A 12 43.99 -35.03 15.46
N LEU A 13 43.09 -35.58 14.66
CA LEU A 13 42.18 -34.82 13.80
C LEU A 13 41.09 -34.20 14.68
N SER A 14 41.26 -32.94 15.05
CA SER A 14 40.17 -32.10 15.57
C SER A 14 39.25 -31.72 14.42
N ILE A 15 38.21 -32.54 14.19
CA ILE A 15 37.07 -32.18 13.35
C ILE A 15 36.30 -31.10 14.10
N GLY A 16 36.54 -29.84 13.73
CA GLY A 16 35.66 -28.75 14.10
C GLY A 16 34.31 -28.96 13.42
N PHE A 17 33.31 -29.41 14.18
CA PHE A 17 31.92 -29.26 13.77
C PHE A 17 31.61 -27.76 13.76
N GLN A 18 31.75 -27.12 12.58
CA GLN A 18 30.95 -25.94 12.31
C GLN A 18 29.50 -26.42 12.18
N THR A 19 28.73 -26.30 13.25
CA THR A 19 27.27 -26.32 13.15
C THR A 19 26.89 -25.13 12.27
N ALA A 20 26.68 -25.37 10.98
CA ALA A 20 25.95 -24.43 10.14
C ALA A 20 24.57 -24.29 10.79
N PHE A 21 24.34 -23.18 11.52
CA PHE A 21 22.99 -22.83 11.91
C PHE A 21 22.18 -22.74 10.63
N ALA A 22 21.16 -23.60 10.49
CA ALA A 22 20.24 -23.50 9.37
C ALA A 22 19.66 -22.08 9.43
N GLN A 23 19.76 -21.32 8.33
CA GLN A 23 19.15 -20.00 8.19
C GLN A 23 17.66 -20.20 7.93
N PRO A 24 16.78 -20.09 8.95
CA PRO A 24 15.40 -20.51 8.79
C PRO A 24 14.62 -19.57 7.87
N LEU A 25 14.94 -18.27 7.79
CA LEU A 25 14.28 -17.38 6.83
C LEU A 25 14.69 -17.74 5.41
N LYS A 26 15.99 -17.98 5.15
CA LYS A 26 16.46 -18.43 3.83
C LYS A 26 15.66 -19.62 3.31
N MET A 27 15.41 -20.61 4.16
CA MET A 27 14.64 -21.80 3.78
C MET A 27 13.20 -21.45 3.35
N ARG A 28 12.52 -20.55 4.08
CA ARG A 28 11.18 -20.07 3.68
C ARG A 28 11.21 -19.29 2.38
N LEU A 29 12.20 -18.43 2.19
CA LEU A 29 12.38 -17.69 0.93
C LEU A 29 12.60 -18.65 -0.26
N ASP A 30 13.43 -19.67 -0.09
CA ASP A 30 13.67 -20.69 -1.11
C ASP A 30 12.41 -21.49 -1.48
N GLN A 31 11.50 -21.72 -0.52
CA GLN A 31 10.22 -22.39 -0.75
C GLN A 31 9.21 -21.51 -1.50
N LEU A 32 9.18 -20.20 -1.20
CA LEU A 32 8.17 -19.27 -1.70
C LEU A 32 8.54 -18.59 -3.01
N LYS A 33 9.83 -18.54 -3.38
CA LYS A 33 10.33 -17.77 -4.54
C LYS A 33 9.65 -18.09 -5.87
N SER A 34 9.30 -19.35 -6.11
CA SER A 34 8.61 -19.74 -7.34
C SER A 34 7.13 -19.36 -7.34
N ALA A 35 6.47 -19.42 -6.18
CA ALA A 35 5.05 -19.08 -6.06
C ALA A 35 4.78 -17.58 -6.18
N TYR A 36 5.74 -16.76 -5.74
CA TYR A 36 5.63 -15.30 -5.73
C TYR A 36 6.46 -14.59 -6.83
N ASP A 37 7.19 -15.34 -7.66
CA ASP A 37 8.05 -14.85 -8.75
C ASP A 37 9.07 -13.79 -8.26
N PHE A 38 10.03 -14.22 -7.43
CA PHE A 38 11.11 -13.37 -6.96
C PHE A 38 12.47 -14.05 -6.97
N SER A 39 13.53 -13.24 -6.92
CA SER A 39 14.88 -13.69 -6.60
C SER A 39 15.38 -12.93 -5.37
N PHE A 40 16.39 -13.45 -4.67
CA PHE A 40 16.92 -12.78 -3.48
C PHE A 40 18.41 -13.03 -3.28
N GLN A 41 19.06 -12.09 -2.59
CA GLN A 41 20.46 -12.19 -2.20
C GLN A 41 20.65 -11.75 -0.74
N PRO A 42 21.57 -12.38 0.01
CA PRO A 42 21.87 -11.97 1.37
C PRO A 42 22.51 -10.58 1.40
N LEU A 43 22.20 -9.84 2.44
CA LEU A 43 22.87 -8.59 2.81
C LEU A 43 23.52 -8.76 4.18
N GLU A 44 24.59 -8.00 4.43
CA GLU A 44 25.17 -7.92 5.75
C GLU A 44 24.30 -7.07 6.69
N THR A 45 24.28 -7.43 7.97
CA THR A 45 23.61 -6.69 9.04
C THR A 45 24.52 -6.63 10.26
N ASN A 46 24.62 -5.47 10.89
CA ASN A 46 25.35 -5.29 12.15
C ASN A 46 24.40 -5.10 13.34
N THR A 47 23.10 -4.95 13.07
CA THR A 47 22.08 -4.86 14.12
C THR A 47 21.78 -6.25 14.70
N ASP A 48 20.90 -6.30 15.67
CA ASP A 48 20.33 -7.51 16.27
C ASP A 48 19.42 -8.33 15.32
N PHE A 49 19.40 -8.03 14.02
CA PHE A 49 18.82 -8.92 13.01
C PHE A 49 19.71 -10.15 12.80
N SER A 50 19.09 -11.33 12.77
CA SER A 50 19.75 -12.61 12.52
C SER A 50 20.01 -12.86 11.04
N GLU A 51 19.15 -12.34 10.16
CA GLU A 51 19.29 -12.45 8.70
C GLU A 51 18.79 -11.17 8.02
N LYS A 52 19.39 -10.82 6.87
CA LYS A 52 18.95 -9.70 6.03
C LYS A 52 19.05 -10.07 4.55
N TYR A 53 18.03 -9.74 3.77
CA TYR A 53 17.96 -10.05 2.34
C TYR A 53 17.46 -8.87 1.53
N LEU A 54 18.02 -8.70 0.33
CA LEU A 54 17.42 -7.95 -0.76
C LEU A 54 16.69 -8.94 -1.67
N VAL A 55 15.39 -8.75 -1.79
CA VAL A 55 14.47 -9.50 -2.64
C VAL A 55 14.10 -8.63 -3.84
N TYR A 56 14.26 -9.17 -5.04
CA TYR A 56 13.78 -8.59 -6.30
C TYR A 56 12.46 -9.27 -6.65
N PHE A 57 11.36 -8.58 -6.34
CA PHE A 57 10.01 -9.08 -6.49
C PHE A 57 9.44 -8.69 -7.85
N LYS A 58 9.02 -9.65 -8.67
CA LYS A 58 8.53 -9.35 -10.01
C LYS A 58 7.09 -8.87 -9.97
N GLN A 59 6.90 -7.58 -10.29
CA GLN A 59 5.61 -6.91 -10.29
C GLN A 59 5.14 -6.63 -11.72
N PRO A 60 3.86 -6.85 -12.04
CA PRO A 60 3.22 -6.27 -13.21
C PRO A 60 3.36 -4.75 -13.23
N VAL A 61 3.60 -4.20 -14.41
CA VAL A 61 3.48 -2.77 -14.62
C VAL A 61 2.02 -2.34 -14.46
N ASP A 62 1.08 -3.17 -14.94
CA ASP A 62 -0.36 -2.93 -14.87
C ASP A 62 -1.11 -4.14 -14.33
N TYR A 63 -1.93 -3.94 -13.29
CA TYR A 63 -2.75 -5.00 -12.72
C TYR A 63 -4.11 -5.16 -13.41
N HIS A 64 -4.51 -4.21 -14.26
CA HIS A 64 -5.77 -4.25 -15.01
C HIS A 64 -5.64 -4.94 -16.37
N GLY A 65 -4.45 -5.44 -16.72
CA GLY A 65 -4.21 -6.24 -17.93
C GLY A 65 -4.05 -5.43 -19.23
N GLY A 66 -3.96 -4.11 -19.15
CA GLY A 66 -3.66 -3.22 -20.28
C GLY A 66 -2.19 -3.21 -20.69
N CYS A 67 -1.30 -3.83 -19.91
CA CYS A 67 0.09 -4.10 -20.25
C CYS A 67 0.54 -5.42 -19.61
N LEU A 68 1.30 -6.23 -20.35
CA LEU A 68 1.86 -7.49 -19.86
C LEU A 68 3.30 -7.36 -19.35
N ASP A 69 3.86 -6.15 -19.41
CA ASP A 69 5.22 -5.89 -18.93
C ASP A 69 5.30 -6.02 -17.41
N SER A 70 6.51 -6.32 -16.93
CA SER A 70 6.82 -6.46 -15.51
C SER A 70 8.15 -5.80 -15.18
N PHE A 71 8.37 -5.51 -13.90
CA PHE A 71 9.63 -5.00 -13.40
C PHE A 71 9.99 -5.68 -12.08
N ASN A 72 11.27 -5.59 -11.69
CA ASN A 72 11.74 -6.09 -10.40
C ASN A 72 11.70 -4.97 -9.37
N GLN A 73 10.83 -5.10 -8.38
CA GLN A 73 10.76 -4.19 -7.24
C GLN A 73 11.72 -4.64 -6.14
N ARG A 74 12.50 -3.71 -5.58
CA ARG A 74 13.40 -3.98 -4.46
C ARG A 74 12.62 -4.02 -3.14
N VAL A 75 12.76 -5.12 -2.42
CA VAL A 75 12.18 -5.36 -1.09
C VAL A 75 13.27 -5.84 -0.16
N PHE A 76 13.47 -5.17 0.96
CA PHE A 76 14.51 -5.47 1.95
C PHE A 76 13.87 -6.10 3.17
N ILE A 77 14.26 -7.32 3.52
CA ILE A 77 13.73 -8.06 4.66
C ILE A 77 14.84 -8.20 5.70
N SER A 78 14.64 -7.65 6.89
CA SER A 78 15.50 -7.86 8.04
C SER A 78 14.76 -8.65 9.11
N HIS A 79 15.33 -9.79 9.51
CA HIS A 79 14.70 -10.79 10.35
C HIS A 79 15.27 -10.79 11.77
N ARG A 80 14.40 -10.81 12.77
CA ARG A 80 14.76 -11.15 14.17
C ARG A 80 14.31 -12.57 14.50
N ASN A 81 13.00 -12.79 14.46
CA ASN A 81 12.34 -14.04 14.88
C ASN A 81 10.94 -14.14 14.24
N PHE A 82 10.44 -15.35 13.98
CA PHE A 82 9.11 -15.60 13.42
C PHE A 82 7.95 -15.23 14.34
N ASP A 83 8.17 -15.23 15.65
CA ASP A 83 7.12 -14.91 16.64
C ASP A 83 6.94 -13.40 16.83
N GLN A 84 7.85 -12.58 16.28
CA GLN A 84 7.78 -11.13 16.37
C GLN A 84 6.87 -10.53 15.28
N PRO A 85 6.23 -9.38 15.54
CA PRO A 85 5.49 -8.66 14.52
C PRO A 85 6.41 -8.19 13.38
N VAL A 86 5.79 -7.69 12.31
CA VAL A 86 6.51 -7.14 11.15
C VAL A 86 6.19 -5.66 10.99
N VAL A 87 7.22 -4.82 10.99
CA VAL A 87 7.12 -3.42 10.57
C VAL A 87 7.29 -3.36 9.05
N PHE A 88 6.20 -3.02 8.37
CA PHE A 88 6.07 -2.99 6.92
C PHE A 88 6.20 -1.55 6.43
N ILE A 89 7.37 -1.18 5.94
CA ILE A 89 7.72 0.18 5.54
C ILE A 89 7.41 0.36 4.07
N THR A 90 6.45 1.24 3.78
CA THR A 90 6.10 1.65 2.41
C THR A 90 6.85 2.94 2.06
N GLU A 91 7.96 2.85 1.34
CA GLU A 91 8.70 4.05 0.95
C GLU A 91 7.90 4.89 -0.05
N GLY A 92 8.12 6.20 -0.03
CA GLY A 92 7.56 7.11 -1.02
C GLY A 92 8.37 7.20 -2.30
N TYR A 93 9.67 6.89 -2.21
CA TYR A 93 10.68 7.13 -3.24
C TYR A 93 11.59 5.90 -3.37
N ASP A 94 12.91 6.09 -3.37
CA ASP A 94 13.86 4.99 -3.26
C ASP A 94 13.95 4.42 -1.83
N ALA A 95 14.50 3.21 -1.72
CA ALA A 95 14.81 2.56 -0.45
C ALA A 95 16.32 2.30 -0.30
N ASN A 96 17.19 3.14 -0.86
CA ASN A 96 18.63 2.89 -0.86
C ASN A 96 19.20 2.78 0.56
N SER A 97 18.68 3.53 1.53
CA SER A 97 19.13 3.41 2.92
C SER A 97 18.98 1.99 3.48
N ALA A 98 18.05 1.19 2.95
CA ALA A 98 17.86 -0.19 3.38
C ALA A 98 19.00 -1.14 2.97
N THR A 99 19.93 -0.72 2.09
CA THR A 99 21.16 -1.49 1.81
C THR A 99 22.16 -1.42 2.97
N GLU A 100 22.12 -0.37 3.78
CA GLU A 100 23.08 -0.15 4.86
C GLU A 100 22.94 -1.18 5.98
N LYS A 101 24.06 -1.66 6.52
CA LYS A 101 24.09 -2.72 7.54
C LYS A 101 23.39 -2.35 8.84
N ASP A 102 23.34 -1.05 9.15
CA ASP A 102 22.78 -0.49 10.39
C ASP A 102 21.35 0.07 10.18
N PHE A 103 20.76 -0.12 9.00
CA PHE A 103 19.45 0.44 8.69
C PHE A 103 18.34 -0.25 9.48
N GLU A 104 17.68 0.54 10.32
CA GLU A 104 16.55 0.10 11.12
C GLU A 104 15.56 1.26 11.36
N TYR A 105 14.28 1.02 11.07
CA TYR A 105 13.21 2.00 11.26
C TYR A 105 12.88 2.22 12.75
N GLU A 106 12.38 3.40 13.12
CA GLU A 106 12.15 3.71 14.55
C GLU A 106 11.14 2.78 15.21
N LEU A 107 10.04 2.43 14.51
CA LEU A 107 9.03 1.52 15.04
C LEU A 107 9.58 0.11 15.19
N THR A 108 10.49 -0.30 14.30
CA THR A 108 11.17 -1.59 14.40
C THR A 108 11.94 -1.70 15.71
N LYS A 109 12.55 -0.59 16.17
CA LYS A 109 13.26 -0.52 17.46
C LYS A 109 12.31 -0.60 18.65
N TYR A 110 11.24 0.19 18.62
CA TYR A 110 10.27 0.23 19.73
C TYR A 110 9.54 -1.08 19.95
N LEU A 111 9.34 -1.87 18.88
CA LEU A 111 8.53 -3.07 18.90
C LEU A 111 9.33 -4.38 18.89
N ASP A 112 10.66 -4.31 18.84
CA ASP A 112 11.51 -5.50 18.67
C ASP A 112 11.06 -6.39 17.48
N ALA A 113 10.65 -5.74 16.39
CA ALA A 113 9.96 -6.38 15.27
C ALA A 113 10.93 -6.88 14.19
N ASN A 114 10.46 -7.75 13.29
CA ASN A 114 11.06 -7.86 11.95
C ASN A 114 10.77 -6.56 11.17
N GLN A 115 11.53 -6.28 10.10
CA GLN A 115 11.17 -5.20 9.18
C GLN A 115 11.24 -5.60 7.72
N VAL A 116 10.34 -5.02 6.94
CA VAL A 116 10.26 -5.16 5.49
C VAL A 116 10.19 -3.76 4.90
N CYS A 117 11.24 -3.32 4.20
CA CYS A 117 11.29 -2.01 3.54
C CYS A 117 11.11 -2.17 2.04
N ILE A 118 10.13 -1.45 1.48
CA ILE A 118 9.67 -1.65 0.11
C ILE A 118 9.93 -0.38 -0.68
N GLU A 119 10.75 -0.48 -1.71
CA GLU A 119 10.99 0.62 -2.63
C GLU A 119 9.75 0.91 -3.48
N HIS A 120 9.43 2.19 -3.67
CA HIS A 120 8.29 2.59 -4.48
C HIS A 120 8.54 2.30 -5.96
N ARG A 121 7.52 1.81 -6.67
CA ARG A 121 7.59 1.64 -8.13
C ARG A 121 8.02 2.94 -8.82
N TYR A 122 8.75 2.81 -9.92
CA TYR A 122 9.33 3.88 -10.74
C TYR A 122 10.52 4.63 -10.11
N PHE A 123 10.94 4.30 -8.89
CA PHE A 123 12.12 4.89 -8.27
C PHE A 123 13.33 3.95 -8.30
N SER A 124 14.52 4.55 -8.44
CA SER A 124 15.81 3.85 -8.45
C SER A 124 15.83 2.61 -9.38
N GLU A 125 15.99 1.41 -8.82
CA GLU A 125 16.02 0.14 -9.56
C GLU A 125 14.62 -0.49 -9.71
N SER A 126 13.63 -0.03 -8.95
CA SER A 126 12.25 -0.56 -8.97
C SER A 126 11.41 0.05 -10.09
N LYS A 127 11.87 -0.03 -11.33
CA LYS A 127 11.20 0.57 -12.49
C LYS A 127 11.19 -0.37 -13.71
N PRO A 128 10.16 -0.29 -14.57
CA PRO A 128 10.18 -1.02 -15.84
C PRO A 128 11.26 -0.47 -16.78
N ASP A 129 11.70 -1.30 -17.73
CA ASP A 129 12.67 -0.92 -18.76
C ASP A 129 12.19 0.28 -19.59
N SER A 130 10.89 0.34 -19.85
CA SER A 130 10.22 1.48 -20.50
C SER A 130 9.25 2.14 -19.53
N LEU A 131 9.47 3.44 -19.27
CA LEU A 131 8.61 4.22 -18.38
C LEU A 131 7.32 4.60 -19.10
N VAL A 132 6.25 3.85 -18.83
CA VAL A 132 4.90 4.17 -19.28
C VAL A 132 4.15 4.83 -18.12
N TRP A 133 4.01 6.16 -18.16
CA TRP A 133 3.67 6.97 -16.98
C TRP A 133 2.29 6.70 -16.39
N LYS A 134 1.28 6.42 -17.21
CA LYS A 134 -0.08 6.10 -16.75
C LYS A 134 -0.17 4.92 -15.77
N PHE A 135 0.85 4.06 -15.73
CA PHE A 135 0.90 2.92 -14.82
C PHE A 135 1.65 3.19 -13.51
N MET A 136 2.29 4.35 -13.41
CA MET A 136 2.73 4.89 -12.13
C MET A 136 1.53 5.59 -11.47
N SER A 137 0.66 4.76 -10.92
CA SER A 137 -0.57 5.15 -10.22
C SER A 137 -0.53 4.75 -8.76
N VAL A 138 -1.33 5.42 -7.94
CA VAL A 138 -1.52 5.09 -6.52
C VAL A 138 -2.05 3.66 -6.35
N GLU A 139 -3.04 3.26 -7.16
CA GLU A 139 -3.64 1.92 -7.07
C GLU A 139 -2.63 0.82 -7.38
N ASN A 140 -1.83 0.97 -8.45
CA ASN A 140 -0.83 -0.05 -8.77
C ASN A 140 0.26 -0.12 -7.69
N ALA A 141 0.69 1.01 -7.14
CA ALA A 141 1.65 1.03 -6.02
C ALA A 141 1.06 0.38 -4.75
N ALA A 142 -0.21 0.60 -4.44
CA ALA A 142 -0.89 -0.09 -3.34
C ALA A 142 -1.01 -1.61 -3.59
N THR A 143 -1.23 -2.00 -4.86
CA THR A 143 -1.32 -3.42 -5.27
C THR A 143 0.03 -4.14 -5.18
N ASP A 144 1.13 -3.44 -5.47
CA ASP A 144 2.49 -3.96 -5.21
C ASP A 144 2.64 -4.31 -3.72
N HIS A 145 2.26 -3.39 -2.83
CA HIS A 145 2.29 -3.60 -1.39
C HIS A 145 1.39 -4.77 -0.96
N HIS A 146 0.18 -4.90 -1.51
CA HIS A 146 -0.72 -6.02 -1.23
C HIS A 146 -0.10 -7.37 -1.56
N ARG A 147 0.54 -7.50 -2.72
CA ARG A 147 1.24 -8.74 -3.10
C ARG A 147 2.36 -9.08 -2.13
N ILE A 148 3.14 -8.08 -1.72
CA ILE A 148 4.23 -8.27 -0.76
C ILE A 148 3.67 -8.60 0.63
N ALA A 149 2.59 -7.96 1.08
CA ALA A 149 1.97 -8.23 2.37
C ALA A 149 1.45 -9.67 2.47
N LYS A 150 0.79 -10.19 1.42
CA LYS A 150 0.39 -11.60 1.34
C LYS A 150 1.59 -12.55 1.48
N PHE A 151 2.67 -12.26 0.75
CA PHE A 151 3.91 -13.01 0.86
C PHE A 151 4.51 -12.96 2.28
N ILE A 152 4.52 -11.79 2.92
CA ILE A 152 5.03 -11.63 4.28
C ILE A 152 4.19 -12.41 5.29
N ARG A 153 2.87 -12.52 5.11
CA ARG A 153 1.98 -13.33 5.97
C ARG A 153 2.27 -14.83 5.89
N GLU A 154 2.77 -15.34 4.76
CA GLU A 154 3.23 -16.73 4.65
C GLU A 154 4.52 -17.00 5.45
N ILE A 155 5.33 -15.97 5.67
CA ILE A 155 6.59 -16.06 6.41
C ILE A 155 6.35 -15.83 7.90
N TYR A 156 5.59 -14.78 8.25
CA TYR A 156 5.41 -14.30 9.61
C TYR A 156 3.94 -14.38 10.03
N PRO A 157 3.59 -15.24 11.01
CA PRO A 157 2.23 -15.32 11.55
C PRO A 157 1.85 -14.10 12.42
N GLY A 158 2.84 -13.29 12.82
CA GLY A 158 2.65 -12.07 13.61
C GLY A 158 1.90 -10.97 12.86
N LYS A 159 1.49 -9.93 13.62
CA LYS A 159 0.79 -8.76 13.06
C LYS A 159 1.70 -7.90 12.19
N ILE A 160 1.10 -7.27 11.19
CA ILE A 160 1.76 -6.31 10.30
C ILE A 160 1.43 -4.89 10.74
N ILE A 161 2.48 -4.08 10.95
CA ILE A 161 2.40 -2.65 11.25
C ILE A 161 2.92 -1.88 10.03
N ALA A 162 2.03 -1.28 9.25
CA ALA A 162 2.42 -0.47 8.10
C ALA A 162 2.88 0.93 8.54
N THR A 163 3.99 1.41 7.99
CA THR A 163 4.57 2.71 8.34
C THR A 163 5.26 3.37 7.14
N GLY A 164 5.35 4.69 7.17
CA GLY A 164 6.05 5.46 6.15
C GLY A 164 6.04 6.94 6.46
N ILE A 165 6.95 7.68 5.84
CA ILE A 165 7.17 9.11 6.11
C ILE A 165 6.83 9.93 4.87
N SER A 166 6.12 11.04 5.06
CA SER A 166 5.81 12.00 4.00
C SER A 166 5.03 11.33 2.88
N LYS A 167 5.55 11.30 1.63
CA LYS A 167 5.00 10.49 0.55
C LYS A 167 4.87 9.00 0.92
N GLY A 168 5.84 8.44 1.67
CA GLY A 168 5.72 7.09 2.22
C GLY A 168 4.59 6.96 3.25
N GLY A 169 4.28 8.03 3.97
CA GLY A 169 3.10 8.07 4.84
C GLY A 169 1.79 8.11 4.02
N GLN A 170 1.80 8.76 2.86
CA GLN A 170 0.67 8.70 1.92
C GLN A 170 0.51 7.27 1.38
N THR A 171 1.59 6.56 1.07
CA THR A 171 1.50 5.17 0.61
C THR A 171 0.92 4.24 1.67
N VAL A 172 1.17 4.48 2.97
CA VAL A 172 0.44 3.79 4.06
C VAL A 172 -1.06 4.07 3.99
N ASN A 173 -1.46 5.34 3.81
CA ASN A 173 -2.87 5.71 3.70
C ASN A 173 -3.55 4.99 2.51
N PHE A 174 -2.89 4.97 1.36
CA PHE A 174 -3.39 4.31 0.16
C PHE A 174 -3.44 2.79 0.32
N PHE A 175 -2.40 2.20 0.90
CA PHE A 175 -2.36 0.77 1.19
C PHE A 175 -3.51 0.37 2.11
N LYS A 176 -3.78 1.13 3.17
CA LYS A 176 -4.91 0.90 4.08
C LYS A 176 -6.26 1.12 3.39
N TYR A 177 -6.37 2.08 2.48
CA TYR A 177 -7.61 2.34 1.72
C TYR A 177 -7.95 1.20 0.76
N PHE A 178 -7.01 0.77 -0.07
CA PHE A 178 -7.24 -0.28 -1.07
C PHE A 178 -7.28 -1.69 -0.45
N TYR A 179 -6.49 -1.92 0.58
CA TYR A 179 -6.31 -3.23 1.22
C TYR A 179 -6.43 -3.14 2.74
N PRO A 180 -7.64 -2.84 3.25
CA PRO A 180 -7.87 -2.52 4.66
C PRO A 180 -7.46 -3.64 5.63
N GLU A 181 -7.43 -4.88 5.16
CA GLU A 181 -7.13 -6.05 6.00
C GLU A 181 -5.65 -6.45 6.01
N ASP A 182 -4.84 -5.90 5.12
CA ASP A 182 -3.45 -6.32 4.95
C ASP A 182 -2.52 -5.80 6.04
N ALA A 183 -2.84 -4.66 6.66
CA ALA A 183 -2.12 -4.11 7.79
C ALA A 183 -3.02 -4.00 9.03
N ASP A 184 -2.55 -4.58 10.13
CA ASP A 184 -3.28 -4.65 11.40
C ASP A 184 -3.23 -3.31 12.15
N ILE A 185 -2.12 -2.59 12.00
CA ILE A 185 -1.87 -1.24 12.55
C ILE A 185 -1.21 -0.38 11.46
N CYS A 186 -1.52 0.91 11.40
CA CYS A 186 -0.88 1.85 10.46
C CYS A 186 -0.37 3.09 11.18
N VAL A 187 0.86 3.50 10.91
CA VAL A 187 1.47 4.71 11.50
C VAL A 187 2.05 5.60 10.39
N PRO A 188 1.21 6.37 9.70
CA PRO A 188 1.67 7.36 8.72
C PRO A 188 2.25 8.61 9.41
N TYR A 189 3.49 8.96 9.06
CA TYR A 189 4.16 10.17 9.54
C TYR A 189 4.06 11.28 8.50
N VAL A 190 3.64 12.47 8.93
CA VAL A 190 3.62 13.72 8.15
C VAL A 190 3.04 13.52 6.74
N ALA A 191 1.98 12.71 6.65
CA ALA A 191 1.36 12.27 5.41
C ALA A 191 0.27 13.25 4.94
N PRO A 192 0.47 14.04 3.88
CA PRO A 192 -0.53 14.99 3.40
C PRO A 192 -1.66 14.32 2.60
N VAL A 193 -2.83 14.93 2.60
CA VAL A 193 -4.01 14.56 1.80
C VAL A 193 -4.46 15.80 1.04
N ALA A 194 -3.81 16.07 -0.10
CA ALA A 194 -4.09 17.22 -0.95
C ALA A 194 -5.25 16.93 -1.94
N PHE A 195 -5.98 17.97 -2.32
CA PHE A 195 -7.18 17.85 -3.18
C PHE A 195 -7.06 18.62 -4.50
N SER A 196 -5.86 19.13 -4.81
CA SER A 196 -5.58 19.85 -6.05
C SER A 196 -4.08 19.83 -6.35
N SER A 197 -3.72 20.09 -7.62
CA SER A 197 -2.36 20.36 -8.05
C SER A 197 -1.80 21.72 -7.55
N GLU A 198 -2.65 22.56 -6.96
CA GLU A 198 -2.30 23.80 -6.27
C GLU A 198 -3.15 23.92 -4.97
N ASP A 199 -2.85 23.13 -3.94
CA ASP A 199 -3.61 23.11 -2.70
C ASP A 199 -3.39 24.38 -1.87
N LYS A 200 -4.38 25.26 -1.91
CA LYS A 200 -4.33 26.60 -1.29
C LYS A 200 -4.52 26.58 0.23
N ARG A 201 -4.82 25.44 0.85
CA ARG A 201 -4.93 25.34 2.33
C ARG A 201 -3.62 25.71 3.03
N VAL A 202 -2.49 25.59 2.34
CA VAL A 202 -1.17 25.99 2.82
C VAL A 202 -1.05 27.51 3.03
N TYR A 203 -1.81 28.34 2.30
CA TYR A 203 -1.69 29.80 2.40
C TYR A 203 -2.16 30.34 3.76
N PRO A 204 -3.40 30.05 4.22
CA PRO A 204 -3.81 30.47 5.55
C PRO A 204 -2.95 29.81 6.64
N PHE A 205 -2.40 28.62 6.42
CA PHE A 205 -1.43 28.02 7.36
C PHE A 205 -0.18 28.90 7.50
N LEU A 206 0.50 29.21 6.40
CA LEU A 206 1.73 30.03 6.40
C LEU A 206 1.49 31.44 6.95
N ALA A 207 0.30 31.99 6.79
CA ALA A 207 -0.09 33.28 7.37
C ALA A 207 -0.19 33.27 8.91
N HIS A 208 -0.39 32.10 9.54
CA HIS A 208 -0.66 31.97 10.97
C HIS A 208 0.36 31.12 11.75
N VAL A 209 1.19 30.33 11.08
CA VAL A 209 2.17 29.43 11.71
C VAL A 209 3.18 30.19 12.57
N GLY A 210 3.50 29.62 13.73
CA GLY A 210 4.48 30.17 14.68
C GLY A 210 4.18 31.60 15.14
N ASP A 211 5.22 32.33 15.56
CA ASP A 211 5.09 33.71 16.01
C ASP A 211 5.19 34.73 14.86
N SER A 212 4.62 35.92 15.08
CA SER A 212 4.60 36.98 14.06
C SER A 212 5.98 37.55 13.73
N ALA A 213 6.93 37.56 14.66
CA ALA A 213 8.27 38.08 14.42
C ALA A 213 9.04 37.17 13.46
N CYS A 214 8.92 35.85 13.65
CA CYS A 214 9.45 34.83 12.77
C CYS A 214 8.84 34.93 11.37
N ARG A 215 7.51 35.01 11.25
CA ARG A 215 6.84 35.21 9.95
C ARG A 215 7.32 36.48 9.24
N ASN A 216 7.48 37.58 9.97
CA ASN A 216 8.01 38.82 9.42
C ASN A 216 9.47 38.67 8.95
N ALA A 217 10.31 37.92 9.66
CA ALA A 217 11.69 37.67 9.26
C ALA A 217 11.76 36.85 7.96
N VAL A 218 10.93 35.80 7.83
CA VAL A 218 10.79 35.01 6.61
C VAL A 218 10.33 35.88 5.43
N PHE A 219 9.27 36.66 5.62
CA PHE A 219 8.74 37.56 4.60
C PHE A 219 9.77 38.61 4.16
N ASN A 220 10.45 39.25 5.12
CA ASN A 220 11.47 40.27 4.83
C ASN A 220 12.67 39.70 4.08
N TYR A 221 13.05 38.45 4.33
CA TYR A 221 14.08 37.76 3.56
C TYR A 221 13.63 37.58 2.10
N GLN A 222 12.43 37.04 1.86
CA GLN A 222 11.87 36.89 0.50
C GLN A 222 11.79 38.24 -0.22
N LEU A 223 11.28 39.28 0.46
CA LEU A 223 11.19 40.63 -0.09
C LEU A 223 12.57 41.20 -0.43
N THR A 224 13.58 40.96 0.41
CA THR A 224 14.97 41.40 0.15
C THR A 224 15.53 40.72 -1.08
N MET A 225 15.32 39.40 -1.21
CA MET A 225 15.72 38.60 -2.37
C MET A 225 15.10 39.17 -3.65
N PHE A 226 13.78 39.38 -3.66
CA PHE A 226 13.06 39.94 -4.79
C PHE A 226 13.46 41.37 -5.16
N LYS A 227 13.53 42.29 -4.19
CA LYS A 227 13.90 43.70 -4.45
C LYS A 227 15.30 43.86 -5.02
N ASN A 228 16.21 42.92 -4.71
CA ASN A 228 17.59 42.94 -5.19
C ASN A 228 17.87 41.80 -6.18
N LYS A 229 16.83 41.30 -6.88
CA LYS A 229 16.90 40.13 -7.77
C LYS A 229 18.13 40.14 -8.67
N LYS A 230 18.40 41.26 -9.35
CA LYS A 230 19.55 41.37 -10.27
C LYS A 230 20.87 40.96 -9.61
N LYS A 231 21.11 41.39 -8.37
CA LYS A 231 22.34 41.10 -7.61
C LYS A 231 22.40 39.64 -7.18
N PHE A 232 21.29 39.08 -6.69
CA PHE A 232 21.25 37.71 -6.17
C PHE A 232 21.13 36.64 -7.26
N LEU A 233 20.55 36.98 -8.41
CA LEU A 233 20.41 36.07 -9.54
C LEU A 233 21.77 35.68 -10.13
N ASP A 234 22.71 36.63 -10.26
CA ASP A 234 24.06 36.34 -10.73
C ASP A 234 24.77 35.31 -9.83
N GLU A 235 24.63 35.47 -8.51
CA GLU A 235 25.22 34.55 -7.54
C GLU A 235 24.47 33.20 -7.50
N PHE A 236 23.15 33.20 -7.67
CA PHE A 236 22.37 31.98 -7.84
C PHE A 236 22.83 31.18 -9.06
N ILE A 237 23.08 31.86 -10.19
CA ILE A 237 23.64 31.24 -11.40
C ILE A 237 25.04 30.66 -11.12
N ASN A 238 25.90 31.39 -10.42
CA ASN A 238 27.23 30.89 -10.03
C ASN A 238 27.13 29.62 -9.18
N LEU A 239 26.27 29.61 -8.16
CA LEU A 239 26.05 28.46 -7.29
C LEU A 239 25.47 27.27 -8.06
N ALA A 240 24.47 27.50 -8.91
CA ALA A 240 23.89 26.47 -9.75
C ALA A 240 24.93 25.85 -10.70
N ASN A 241 25.75 26.67 -11.36
CA ASN A 241 26.84 26.20 -12.23
C ASN A 241 27.89 25.38 -11.46
N LYS A 242 28.26 25.82 -10.25
CA LYS A 242 29.16 25.08 -9.35
C LYS A 242 28.60 23.71 -8.95
N LYS A 243 27.28 23.60 -8.81
CA LYS A 243 26.57 22.34 -8.55
C LYS A 243 26.19 21.57 -9.82
N HIS A 244 26.54 22.07 -11.01
CA HIS A 244 26.19 21.50 -12.31
C HIS A 244 24.67 21.37 -12.53
N LEU A 245 23.90 22.34 -12.05
CA LEU A 245 22.44 22.37 -12.15
C LEU A 245 21.98 23.20 -13.34
N THR A 246 20.96 22.71 -14.02
CA THR A 246 20.32 23.38 -15.17
C THR A 246 18.82 23.46 -14.97
N TYR A 247 18.15 24.46 -15.54
CA TYR A 247 16.71 24.65 -15.34
C TYR A 247 16.01 24.88 -16.69
N SER A 248 15.11 23.99 -17.08
CA SER A 248 14.34 24.11 -18.33
C SER A 248 13.47 25.38 -18.38
N MET A 249 13.03 25.88 -17.22
CA MET A 249 12.29 27.14 -17.11
C MET A 249 13.17 28.41 -17.21
N GLY A 250 14.50 28.25 -17.22
CA GLY A 250 15.47 29.34 -17.11
C GLY A 250 15.79 29.72 -15.66
N PHE A 251 16.99 30.28 -15.45
CA PHE A 251 17.49 30.60 -14.10
C PHE A 251 16.63 31.62 -13.34
N GLU A 252 16.06 32.61 -14.03
CA GLU A 252 15.25 33.65 -13.38
C GLU A 252 13.96 33.08 -12.77
N LYS A 253 13.23 32.26 -13.53
CA LYS A 253 12.01 31.60 -13.03
C LYS A 253 12.30 30.58 -11.93
N ALA A 254 13.44 29.88 -12.03
CA ALA A 254 13.88 28.94 -11.00
C ALA A 254 14.23 29.69 -9.70
N TYR A 255 14.95 30.81 -9.80
CA TYR A 255 15.22 31.69 -8.67
C TYR A 255 13.93 32.18 -8.00
N ASP A 256 12.99 32.72 -8.78
CA ASP A 256 11.72 33.22 -8.24
C ASP A 256 10.93 32.11 -7.53
N LEU A 257 10.85 30.92 -8.13
CA LEU A 257 10.18 29.76 -7.52
C LEU A 257 10.81 29.35 -6.19
N LEU A 258 12.15 29.32 -6.13
CA LEU A 258 12.86 28.97 -4.89
C LEU A 258 12.73 30.05 -3.81
N VAL A 259 12.65 31.33 -4.19
CA VAL A 259 12.35 32.40 -3.23
C VAL A 259 10.92 32.26 -2.70
N PHE A 260 9.95 31.82 -3.50
CA PHE A 260 8.62 31.46 -3.00
C PHE A 260 8.66 30.25 -2.06
N GLU A 261 9.40 29.21 -2.45
CA GLU A 261 9.61 27.98 -1.66
C GLU A 261 10.21 28.24 -0.28
N TYR A 262 11.04 29.26 -0.15
CA TYR A 262 11.74 29.58 1.11
C TYR A 262 10.81 29.58 2.33
N SER A 263 9.60 30.17 2.22
CA SER A 263 8.64 30.20 3.33
C SER A 263 8.16 28.80 3.71
N PHE A 264 7.77 27.99 2.72
CA PHE A 264 7.34 26.62 2.93
C PHE A 264 8.46 25.77 3.54
N ALA A 265 9.62 25.75 2.90
CA ALA A 265 10.76 24.93 3.33
C ALA A 265 11.31 25.34 4.71
N PHE A 266 11.31 26.63 5.05
CA PHE A 266 11.74 27.12 6.36
C PHE A 266 10.94 26.46 7.48
N TRP A 267 9.61 26.47 7.36
CA TRP A 267 8.70 25.89 8.34
C TRP A 267 8.68 24.36 8.27
N GLN A 268 8.69 23.78 7.07
CA GLN A 268 8.72 22.33 6.86
C GLN A 268 9.90 21.69 7.58
N TRP A 269 11.11 22.24 7.43
CA TRP A 269 12.29 21.64 8.01
C TRP A 269 12.55 22.13 9.43
N GLY A 270 12.29 23.41 9.72
CA GLY A 270 12.49 24.00 11.06
C GLY A 270 13.93 23.85 11.55
N MET A 271 14.91 23.88 10.64
CA MET A 271 16.33 23.66 10.96
C MET A 271 17.07 24.94 11.34
N ILE A 272 16.47 26.09 11.12
CA ILE A 272 17.09 27.40 11.30
C ILE A 272 16.18 28.26 12.17
N ASP A 273 16.76 28.82 13.22
CA ASP A 273 16.10 29.81 14.06
C ASP A 273 15.94 31.14 13.28
N TYR A 274 14.82 31.83 13.45
CA TYR A 274 14.50 33.00 12.62
C TYR A 274 15.47 34.18 12.83
N ASP A 275 16.14 34.25 13.98
CA ASP A 275 17.17 35.25 14.29
C ASP A 275 18.48 35.01 13.50
N LYS A 276 18.64 33.82 12.90
CA LYS A 276 19.76 33.48 12.00
C LYS A 276 19.44 33.74 10.53
N ILE A 277 18.24 34.21 10.20
CA ILE A 277 17.90 34.63 8.84
C ILE A 277 18.75 35.86 8.49
N PRO A 278 19.53 35.82 7.39
CA PRO A 278 20.41 36.91 7.04
C PRO A 278 19.59 38.15 6.62
N ASN A 279 20.11 39.32 7.00
CA ASN A 279 19.54 40.61 6.62
C ASN A 279 20.28 41.23 5.42
N SER A 280 19.78 42.35 4.92
CA SER A 280 20.31 43.05 3.73
C SER A 280 21.76 43.52 3.84
N ASN A 281 22.37 43.52 5.03
CA ASN A 281 23.77 43.93 5.22
C ASN A 281 24.76 42.78 4.94
N GLN A 282 24.26 41.56 4.72
CA GLN A 282 25.10 40.39 4.42
C GLN A 282 25.55 40.37 2.96
N SER A 283 26.60 39.60 2.66
CA SER A 283 27.12 39.43 1.30
C SER A 283 26.11 38.70 0.40
N THR A 284 26.21 38.88 -0.92
CA THR A 284 25.37 38.19 -1.90
C THR A 284 25.45 36.68 -1.75
N ASP A 285 26.67 36.16 -1.64
CA ASP A 285 26.99 34.74 -1.48
C ASP A 285 26.34 34.18 -0.20
N HIS A 286 26.36 34.92 0.90
CA HIS A 286 25.72 34.47 2.13
C HIS A 286 24.19 34.39 1.99
N MET A 287 23.56 35.37 1.33
CA MET A 287 22.11 35.37 1.09
C MET A 287 21.67 34.18 0.21
N VAL A 288 22.40 33.90 -0.87
CA VAL A 288 22.07 32.81 -1.81
C VAL A 288 22.39 31.44 -1.23
N ASN A 289 23.51 31.26 -0.52
CA ASN A 289 23.79 30.00 0.17
C ASN A 289 22.77 29.72 1.28
N HIS A 290 22.22 30.76 1.91
CA HIS A 290 21.13 30.59 2.87
C HIS A 290 19.83 30.11 2.20
N LEU A 291 19.51 30.63 1.00
CA LEU A 291 18.38 30.13 0.20
C LEU A 291 18.55 28.63 -0.09
N ASP A 292 19.72 28.24 -0.57
CA ASP A 292 20.05 26.85 -0.87
C ASP A 292 19.99 25.95 0.37
N LYS A 293 20.47 26.44 1.52
CA LYS A 293 20.43 25.71 2.78
C LYS A 293 18.99 25.45 3.28
N VAL A 294 18.05 26.35 2.99
CA VAL A 294 16.66 26.25 3.45
C VAL A 294 15.77 25.54 2.42
N ALA A 295 15.76 26.02 1.19
CA ALA A 295 14.85 25.58 0.14
C ALA A 295 15.43 24.48 -0.76
N GLY A 296 16.77 24.34 -0.81
CA GLY A 296 17.47 23.43 -1.72
C GLY A 296 17.29 23.85 -3.19
N ILE A 297 18.36 24.24 -3.88
CA ILE A 297 18.20 24.70 -5.27
C ILE A 297 18.13 23.53 -6.28
N ASP A 298 18.42 22.30 -5.86
CA ASP A 298 18.61 21.17 -6.75
C ASP A 298 17.31 20.47 -7.17
N TRP A 299 16.28 20.40 -6.31
CA TRP A 299 15.12 19.54 -6.55
C TRP A 299 14.23 19.98 -7.73
N ILE A 300 14.19 21.27 -8.07
CA ILE A 300 13.52 21.81 -9.29
C ILE A 300 14.45 21.95 -10.50
N SER A 301 15.73 21.59 -10.37
CA SER A 301 16.65 21.54 -11.51
C SER A 301 16.28 20.36 -12.42
N ASN A 302 16.75 20.35 -13.66
CA ASN A 302 16.56 19.22 -14.56
C ASN A 302 17.08 17.90 -13.96
N GLN A 303 18.19 17.97 -13.20
CA GLN A 303 18.79 16.83 -12.50
C GLN A 303 17.94 16.36 -11.30
N GLY A 304 17.33 17.30 -10.57
CA GLY A 304 16.42 16.98 -9.47
C GLY A 304 15.10 16.41 -9.97
N ILE A 305 14.53 17.04 -11.00
CA ILE A 305 13.33 16.58 -11.69
C ILE A 305 13.55 15.17 -12.22
N GLU A 306 14.67 14.85 -12.88
CA GLU A 306 14.91 13.49 -13.38
C GLU A 306 14.80 12.42 -12.28
N LYS A 307 15.30 12.72 -11.06
CA LYS A 307 15.22 11.81 -9.91
C LYS A 307 13.82 11.74 -9.31
N LEU A 308 13.11 12.88 -9.26
CA LEU A 308 11.79 13.03 -8.64
C LEU A 308 10.63 13.00 -9.64
N GLN A 309 10.90 12.71 -10.91
CA GLN A 309 9.91 12.78 -11.99
C GLN A 309 8.69 11.90 -11.70
N PRO A 310 8.85 10.67 -11.13
CA PRO A 310 7.69 9.90 -10.72
C PRO A 310 6.88 10.60 -9.62
N TYR A 311 7.53 11.22 -8.63
CA TYR A 311 6.76 11.96 -7.63
C TYR A 311 5.97 13.10 -8.27
N PHE A 312 6.59 13.90 -9.12
CA PHE A 312 5.92 15.02 -9.76
C PHE A 312 4.75 14.58 -10.64
N TYR A 313 4.93 13.52 -11.43
CA TYR A 313 3.83 12.94 -12.20
C TYR A 313 2.67 12.54 -11.28
N GLN A 314 2.95 11.80 -10.20
CA GLN A 314 1.91 11.32 -9.29
C GLN A 314 1.22 12.47 -8.55
N ALA A 315 1.99 13.46 -8.09
CA ALA A 315 1.49 14.65 -7.40
C ALA A 315 0.56 15.46 -8.30
N MET A 316 0.93 15.60 -9.56
CA MET A 316 0.16 16.42 -10.50
C MET A 316 -0.97 15.66 -11.18
N HIS A 317 -0.99 14.32 -11.08
CA HIS A 317 -2.05 13.46 -11.60
C HIS A 317 -3.06 13.03 -10.53
N GLU A 318 -2.62 12.55 -9.37
CA GLU A 318 -3.48 11.87 -8.39
C GLU A 318 -3.41 12.49 -6.98
N ILE A 319 -2.21 12.73 -6.43
CA ILE A 319 -2.05 12.94 -4.97
C ILE A 319 -1.98 14.40 -4.51
N GLY A 320 -1.89 15.34 -5.46
CA GLY A 320 -1.89 16.78 -5.25
C GLY A 320 -0.54 17.34 -4.79
N LEU A 321 -0.44 18.67 -4.84
CA LEU A 321 0.73 19.43 -4.42
C LEU A 321 0.30 20.81 -3.92
N TYR A 322 1.10 21.44 -3.06
CA TYR A 322 0.84 22.80 -2.59
C TYR A 322 1.12 23.84 -3.68
N GLY A 323 0.51 25.02 -3.55
CA GLY A 323 0.77 26.17 -4.42
C GLY A 323 1.64 27.25 -3.78
N TYR A 324 1.78 28.38 -4.48
CA TYR A 324 2.46 29.57 -3.98
C TYR A 324 1.63 30.84 -4.21
N ASP A 325 1.45 31.65 -3.17
CA ASP A 325 0.82 32.96 -3.29
C ASP A 325 1.84 34.01 -3.75
N ILE A 326 1.71 34.47 -5.00
CA ILE A 326 2.64 35.46 -5.57
C ILE A 326 2.23 36.91 -5.29
N GLU A 327 1.00 37.17 -4.83
CA GLU A 327 0.45 38.53 -4.73
C GLU A 327 1.34 39.49 -3.92
N PRO A 328 1.95 39.09 -2.78
CA PRO A 328 2.84 39.97 -2.02
C PRO A 328 4.13 40.39 -2.76
N PHE A 329 4.49 39.68 -3.83
CA PHE A 329 5.74 39.87 -4.57
C PHE A 329 5.53 40.15 -6.07
N LYS A 330 4.28 40.39 -6.48
CA LYS A 330 3.86 40.52 -7.88
C LYS A 330 4.63 41.56 -8.68
N GLU A 331 5.06 42.64 -8.03
CA GLU A 331 5.86 43.71 -8.65
C GLU A 331 7.31 43.29 -8.97
N TYR A 332 7.81 42.22 -8.36
CA TYR A 332 9.22 41.82 -8.43
C TYR A 332 9.45 40.47 -9.12
N THR A 333 8.43 39.62 -9.21
CA THR A 333 8.53 38.28 -9.80
C THR A 333 8.36 38.28 -11.32
N SER A 334 8.93 37.29 -11.99
CA SER A 334 8.75 37.02 -13.42
C SER A 334 7.44 36.28 -13.73
N TYR A 335 6.74 35.78 -12.71
CA TYR A 335 5.47 35.07 -12.85
C TYR A 335 4.27 36.02 -12.97
N GLN A 336 3.36 35.73 -13.90
CA GLN A 336 2.11 36.49 -14.11
C GLN A 336 0.90 35.89 -13.37
N SER A 337 1.04 34.64 -12.93
CA SER A 337 0.08 33.85 -12.16
C SER A 337 0.83 32.95 -11.20
N ASN A 338 0.14 32.38 -10.21
CA ASN A 338 0.74 31.40 -9.30
C ASN A 338 1.44 30.28 -10.12
N PRO A 339 2.70 29.94 -9.79
CA PRO A 339 3.42 28.90 -10.50
C PRO A 339 2.80 27.53 -10.26
N THR A 340 2.79 26.74 -11.32
CA THR A 340 2.42 25.32 -11.33
C THR A 340 3.67 24.46 -11.60
N PHE A 341 3.56 23.14 -11.37
CA PHE A 341 4.66 22.19 -11.55
C PHE A 341 4.63 21.45 -12.90
N ASP A 342 3.90 21.95 -13.88
CA ASP A 342 3.81 21.44 -15.26
C ASP A 342 5.16 21.36 -15.99
N PHE A 343 6.14 22.19 -15.62
CA PHE A 343 7.51 22.09 -16.14
C PHE A 343 8.24 20.79 -15.75
N THR A 344 7.71 20.03 -14.79
CA THR A 344 8.29 18.76 -14.31
C THR A 344 7.76 17.56 -15.06
N PHE A 345 6.74 17.74 -15.91
CA PHE A 345 6.07 16.64 -16.58
C PHE A 345 7.03 15.86 -17.47
N PRO A 346 6.84 14.53 -17.56
CA PRO A 346 7.59 13.74 -18.51
C PRO A 346 7.37 14.23 -19.93
N LYS A 347 8.43 14.19 -20.74
CA LYS A 347 8.41 14.75 -22.08
C LYS A 347 7.35 14.04 -22.95
N GLY A 348 6.41 14.83 -23.48
CA GLY A 348 5.35 14.33 -24.35
C GLY A 348 4.09 13.87 -23.62
N GLU A 349 4.10 13.86 -22.28
CA GLU A 349 2.91 13.53 -21.49
C GLU A 349 2.04 14.76 -21.26
N THR A 350 0.74 14.56 -21.27
CA THR A 350 -0.24 15.54 -20.78
C THR A 350 -0.76 15.01 -19.45
N VAL A 351 -0.50 15.75 -18.37
CA VAL A 351 -0.92 15.35 -17.02
C VAL A 351 -2.11 16.20 -16.60
N VAL A 352 -3.20 15.54 -16.21
CA VAL A 352 -4.41 16.16 -15.70
C VAL A 352 -4.63 15.66 -14.27
N PHE A 353 -4.92 16.59 -13.36
CA PHE A 353 -5.17 16.25 -11.98
C PHE A 353 -6.59 15.70 -11.78
N GLU A 354 -6.69 14.53 -11.15
CA GLU A 354 -7.94 13.81 -10.89
C GLU A 354 -8.19 13.71 -9.37
N PRO A 355 -9.05 14.58 -8.78
CA PRO A 355 -9.21 14.67 -7.33
C PRO A 355 -10.02 13.52 -6.69
N GLU A 356 -10.74 12.73 -7.48
CA GLU A 356 -11.77 11.80 -6.99
C GLU A 356 -11.19 10.76 -6.02
N LEU A 357 -10.01 10.20 -6.35
CA LEU A 357 -9.34 9.24 -5.50
C LEU A 357 -9.04 9.84 -4.12
N MET A 358 -8.51 11.07 -4.09
CA MET A 358 -8.14 11.71 -2.83
C MET A 358 -9.36 12.02 -1.95
N TYR A 359 -10.52 12.35 -2.53
CA TYR A 359 -11.75 12.49 -1.76
C TYR A 359 -12.22 11.17 -1.15
N LYS A 360 -12.12 10.06 -1.89
CA LYS A 360 -12.48 8.73 -1.38
C LYS A 360 -11.53 8.29 -0.27
N VAL A 361 -10.23 8.53 -0.45
CA VAL A 361 -9.21 8.26 0.56
C VAL A 361 -9.46 9.10 1.82
N ASP A 362 -9.68 10.41 1.71
CA ASP A 362 -9.99 11.27 2.86
C ASP A 362 -11.21 10.76 3.63
N PHE A 363 -12.32 10.50 2.91
CA PHE A 363 -13.54 9.97 3.51
C PHE A 363 -13.27 8.67 4.29
N TYR A 364 -12.56 7.73 3.67
CA TYR A 364 -12.21 6.47 4.31
C TYR A 364 -11.36 6.67 5.56
N LEU A 365 -10.29 7.48 5.48
CA LEU A 365 -9.37 7.72 6.60
C LEU A 365 -10.08 8.37 7.80
N ARG A 366 -11.04 9.26 7.54
CA ARG A 366 -11.77 9.98 8.58
C ARG A 366 -12.84 9.13 9.24
N HIS A 367 -13.58 8.35 8.45
CA HIS A 367 -14.82 7.73 8.91
C HIS A 367 -14.74 6.21 9.11
N LEU A 368 -13.83 5.52 8.40
CA LEU A 368 -13.84 4.05 8.30
C LEU A 368 -12.54 3.40 8.76
N ALA A 369 -11.40 4.07 8.56
CA ALA A 369 -10.10 3.51 8.87
C ALA A 369 -9.88 3.35 10.38
N LYS A 370 -9.57 2.12 10.79
CA LYS A 370 -9.29 1.74 12.18
C LYS A 370 -7.80 1.48 12.39
N ASN A 371 -7.37 1.58 13.65
CA ASN A 371 -6.00 1.29 14.09
C ASN A 371 -4.93 2.16 13.38
N MET A 372 -5.25 3.41 13.08
CA MET A 372 -4.29 4.36 12.50
C MET A 372 -3.78 5.35 13.54
N ILE A 373 -2.48 5.66 13.50
CA ILE A 373 -1.84 6.70 14.30
C ILE A 373 -1.19 7.70 13.35
N PHE A 374 -1.85 8.83 13.10
CA PHE A 374 -1.30 9.90 12.28
C PHE A 374 -0.41 10.81 13.12
N ILE A 375 0.84 11.01 12.71
CA ILE A 375 1.82 11.82 13.46
C ILE A 375 2.24 13.04 12.62
N TYR A 376 1.99 14.24 13.13
CA TYR A 376 2.26 15.50 12.44
C TYR A 376 3.03 16.51 13.31
N GLY A 377 3.75 17.42 12.66
CA GLY A 377 4.33 18.60 13.31
C GLY A 377 3.40 19.81 13.20
N GLU A 378 3.22 20.56 14.30
CA GLU A 378 2.38 21.78 14.31
C GLU A 378 2.86 22.85 13.32
N ASN A 379 4.17 22.99 13.15
CA ASN A 379 4.79 24.00 12.27
C ASN A 379 5.04 23.48 10.85
N ASP A 380 4.80 22.20 10.57
CA ASP A 380 4.96 21.64 9.22
C ASP A 380 3.85 22.13 8.29
N PRO A 381 4.14 22.85 7.19
CA PRO A 381 3.12 23.30 6.24
C PRO A 381 2.30 22.18 5.61
N TRP A 382 2.85 20.97 5.51
CA TRP A 382 2.07 19.81 5.05
C TRP A 382 0.91 19.45 5.99
N SER A 383 1.00 19.83 7.26
CA SER A 383 -0.09 19.66 8.23
C SER A 383 -1.34 20.47 7.89
N ALA A 384 -1.25 21.48 7.01
CA ALA A 384 -2.43 22.17 6.46
C ALA A 384 -3.35 21.24 5.67
N THR A 385 -2.80 20.12 5.18
CA THR A 385 -3.51 19.07 4.43
C THR A 385 -3.55 17.75 5.19
N ALA A 386 -3.28 17.76 6.50
CA ALA A 386 -3.35 16.56 7.33
C ALA A 386 -4.76 15.99 7.39
N VAL A 387 -4.86 14.67 7.63
CA VAL A 387 -6.14 14.00 7.91
C VAL A 387 -6.82 14.64 9.12
N ASP A 388 -8.12 14.90 9.00
CA ASP A 388 -8.92 15.49 10.08
C ASP A 388 -9.95 14.48 10.62
N LEU A 389 -9.55 13.78 11.68
CA LEU A 389 -10.37 12.73 12.30
C LEU A 389 -11.59 13.34 12.99
N ASP A 390 -12.75 12.71 12.81
CA ASP A 390 -14.01 13.15 13.40
C ASP A 390 -14.42 12.36 14.66
N GLY A 391 -13.59 11.40 15.07
CA GLY A 391 -13.80 10.56 16.26
C GLY A 391 -14.69 9.34 16.04
N GLN A 392 -15.08 9.00 14.80
CA GLN A 392 -15.90 7.81 14.53
C GLN A 392 -15.14 6.49 14.70
N THR A 393 -13.82 6.49 14.56
CA THR A 393 -12.97 5.29 14.68
C THR A 393 -12.04 5.39 15.87
N ASN A 394 -11.34 4.30 16.16
CA ASN A 394 -10.30 4.27 17.20
C ASN A 394 -8.95 4.84 16.72
N SER A 395 -8.90 5.41 15.51
CA SER A 395 -7.69 6.05 15.00
C SER A 395 -7.39 7.34 15.76
N ILE A 396 -6.11 7.67 15.90
CA ILE A 396 -5.65 8.84 16.66
C ILE A 396 -4.76 9.73 15.81
N LYS A 397 -4.82 11.03 16.09
CA LYS A 397 -3.96 12.05 15.49
C LYS A 397 -3.11 12.69 16.58
N ILE A 398 -1.80 12.62 16.41
CA ILE A 398 -0.81 13.21 17.31
C ILE A 398 -0.17 14.39 16.60
N VAL A 399 -0.28 15.58 17.19
CA VAL A 399 0.38 16.79 16.68
C VAL A 399 1.42 17.25 17.69
N LYS A 400 2.69 17.26 17.28
CA LYS A 400 3.80 17.77 18.10
C LYS A 400 3.81 19.29 18.05
N LYS A 401 3.59 19.93 19.20
CA LYS A 401 3.74 21.39 19.35
C LYS A 401 5.14 21.85 18.93
N GLY A 402 5.20 22.88 18.09
CA GLY A 402 6.43 23.38 17.45
C GLY A 402 7.18 22.35 16.59
N GLY A 403 6.59 21.18 16.32
CA GLY A 403 7.19 20.14 15.49
C GLY A 403 7.18 20.51 14.01
N SER A 404 8.19 20.08 13.26
CA SER A 404 8.29 20.25 11.81
C SER A 404 8.06 18.91 11.10
N HIS A 405 8.38 18.82 9.81
CA HIS A 405 8.32 17.58 9.01
C HIS A 405 9.23 16.45 9.56
N ARG A 406 10.16 16.83 10.45
CA ARG A 406 11.05 15.92 11.20
C ARG A 406 10.38 15.30 12.44
N THR A 407 9.09 15.54 12.65
CA THR A 407 8.35 14.97 13.81
C THR A 407 8.30 13.45 13.72
N ARG A 408 8.73 12.79 14.79
CA ARG A 408 8.90 11.33 14.92
C ARG A 408 8.54 10.92 16.33
N ILE A 409 8.23 9.64 16.59
CA ILE A 409 7.90 9.17 17.95
C ILE A 409 9.01 9.56 18.91
N ASN A 410 10.27 9.34 18.55
CA ASN A 410 11.43 9.61 19.42
C ASN A 410 11.58 11.06 19.89
N ASN A 411 10.93 12.01 19.23
CA ASN A 411 11.01 13.44 19.55
C ASN A 411 9.67 14.04 19.96
N LEU A 412 8.61 13.24 20.11
CA LEU A 412 7.38 13.66 20.76
C LEU A 412 7.62 13.93 22.25
N PRO A 413 6.83 14.79 22.91
CA PRO A 413 6.73 14.81 24.36
C PRO A 413 6.43 13.43 24.94
N GLU A 414 6.98 13.11 26.11
CA GLU A 414 6.88 11.78 26.75
C GLU A 414 5.44 11.25 26.82
N GLY A 415 4.47 12.10 27.18
CA GLY A 415 3.05 11.70 27.22
C GLY A 415 2.49 11.29 25.85
N GLN A 416 2.91 11.96 24.76
CA GLN A 416 2.53 11.60 23.40
C GLN A 416 3.26 10.33 22.93
N GLN A 417 4.54 10.15 23.28
CA GLN A 417 5.25 8.89 23.01
C GLN A 417 4.54 7.70 23.65
N LYS A 418 4.21 7.84 24.93
CA LYS A 418 3.48 6.83 25.69
C LYS A 418 2.12 6.54 25.07
N GLN A 419 1.36 7.58 24.68
CA GLN A 419 0.07 7.40 24.02
C GLN A 419 0.20 6.58 22.72
N VAL A 420 1.20 6.87 21.88
CA VAL A 420 1.44 6.13 20.64
C VAL A 420 1.78 4.67 20.93
N LEU A 421 2.78 4.42 21.79
CA LEU A 421 3.26 3.06 22.07
C LEU A 421 2.22 2.23 22.81
N ASP A 422 1.51 2.80 23.79
CA ASP A 422 0.42 2.10 24.49
C ASP A 422 -0.70 1.70 23.52
N SER A 423 -1.04 2.57 22.56
CA SER A 423 -2.07 2.27 21.56
C SER A 423 -1.63 1.12 20.65
N ILE A 424 -0.38 1.14 20.19
CA ILE A 424 0.19 0.06 19.37
C ILE A 424 0.21 -1.24 20.18
N HIS A 425 0.73 -1.23 21.41
CA HIS A 425 0.77 -2.43 22.25
C HIS A 425 -0.62 -2.97 22.56
N ALA A 426 -1.59 -2.11 22.86
CA ALA A 426 -2.98 -2.53 23.08
C ALA A 426 -3.54 -3.23 21.84
N TRP A 427 -3.35 -2.67 20.65
CA TRP A 427 -3.81 -3.29 19.40
C TRP A 427 -3.00 -4.53 19.02
N LEU A 428 -1.72 -4.64 19.39
CA LEU A 428 -0.92 -5.85 19.22
C LEU A 428 -1.41 -6.97 20.14
N SER A 429 -1.73 -6.67 21.40
CA SER A 429 -2.17 -7.63 22.42
C SER A 429 -3.62 -8.08 22.27
N GLN A 430 -4.46 -7.34 21.53
CA GLN A 430 -5.75 -7.88 21.10
C GLN A 430 -5.48 -9.20 20.37
N GLU A 431 -6.13 -10.30 20.73
CA GLU A 431 -5.99 -11.53 19.96
C GLU A 431 -6.23 -11.21 18.48
N ASN A 432 -5.51 -11.88 17.58
CA ASN A 432 -5.93 -11.94 16.19
C ASN A 432 -7.32 -12.59 16.20
N HIS A 433 -8.36 -11.77 16.36
CA HIS A 433 -9.72 -12.20 16.08
C HIS A 433 -9.79 -12.77 14.66
N LYS A 434 -8.81 -12.48 13.79
CA LYS A 434 -8.62 -13.08 12.47
C LYS A 434 -8.58 -14.62 12.47
N THR A 435 -7.92 -15.35 13.37
CA THR A 435 -7.93 -16.82 13.24
C THR A 435 -9.25 -17.46 13.68
N LYS A 436 -9.97 -16.86 14.64
CA LYS A 436 -11.26 -17.37 15.09
C LYS A 436 -12.41 -16.88 14.21
N ASN A 437 -12.40 -15.62 13.78
CA ASN A 437 -13.35 -15.05 12.81
C ASN A 437 -13.03 -15.39 11.36
N GLU A 438 -11.86 -15.85 10.93
CA GLU A 438 -11.73 -16.43 9.58
C GLU A 438 -12.21 -17.88 9.58
N MET A 439 -12.10 -18.60 10.70
CA MET A 439 -12.83 -19.86 10.87
C MET A 439 -14.35 -19.63 11.04
N GLU A 440 -14.78 -18.60 11.77
CA GLU A 440 -16.21 -18.27 12.02
C GLU A 440 -16.88 -17.41 10.91
N ASN A 441 -16.14 -16.59 10.15
CA ASN A 441 -16.60 -15.80 8.98
C ASN A 441 -16.10 -16.36 7.64
N ARG A 442 -15.60 -17.60 7.57
CA ARG A 442 -15.68 -18.32 6.29
C ARG A 442 -17.14 -18.32 5.89
N LYS A 443 -17.46 -17.69 4.77
CA LYS A 443 -18.81 -17.73 4.21
C LYS A 443 -19.10 -19.21 3.91
N LYS A 444 -19.73 -19.92 4.85
CA LYS A 444 -20.06 -21.34 4.71
C LYS A 444 -20.87 -21.55 3.44
N VAL A 445 -21.86 -20.67 3.25
CA VAL A 445 -22.64 -20.55 2.02
C VAL A 445 -22.29 -19.22 1.36
N THR A 446 -21.90 -19.27 0.09
CA THR A 446 -21.59 -18.10 -0.74
C THR A 446 -22.75 -17.68 -1.64
N GLY A 447 -23.80 -18.51 -1.75
CA GLY A 447 -25.02 -18.19 -2.47
C GLY A 447 -25.92 -19.41 -2.73
N ILE A 448 -26.98 -19.23 -3.51
CA ILE A 448 -27.78 -20.33 -4.03
C ILE A 448 -27.12 -20.84 -5.32
N GLY A 449 -26.84 -22.13 -5.38
CA GLY A 449 -26.29 -22.78 -6.57
C GLY A 449 -27.36 -23.45 -7.41
N GLY A 450 -28.51 -23.77 -6.83
CA GLY A 450 -29.66 -24.21 -7.60
C GLY A 450 -30.94 -24.34 -6.81
N VAL A 451 -32.04 -24.36 -7.56
CA VAL A 451 -33.39 -24.64 -7.08
C VAL A 451 -33.93 -25.81 -7.90
N PHE A 452 -34.09 -26.95 -7.24
CA PHE A 452 -34.55 -28.18 -7.85
C PHE A 452 -35.94 -28.52 -7.32
N PHE A 453 -36.85 -28.94 -8.19
CA PHE A 453 -38.22 -29.22 -7.77
C PHE A 453 -38.89 -30.26 -8.67
N LYS A 454 -39.83 -31.01 -8.11
CA LYS A 454 -40.55 -32.07 -8.82
C LYS A 454 -41.62 -31.49 -9.73
N SER A 455 -41.78 -32.11 -10.90
CA SER A 455 -42.77 -31.78 -11.92
C SER A 455 -43.30 -33.05 -12.57
N LYS A 456 -44.61 -33.08 -12.85
CA LYS A 456 -45.26 -34.17 -13.58
C LYS A 456 -44.72 -34.32 -15.00
N ASP A 457 -44.37 -33.20 -15.63
CA ASP A 457 -43.79 -33.15 -16.97
C ASP A 457 -42.71 -32.04 -17.02
N PRO A 458 -41.45 -32.37 -16.72
CA PRO A 458 -40.35 -31.41 -16.74
C PRO A 458 -40.14 -30.74 -18.10
N LYS A 459 -40.35 -31.49 -19.19
CA LYS A 459 -40.15 -30.97 -20.54
C LYS A 459 -41.21 -29.93 -20.89
N MET A 460 -42.49 -30.27 -20.68
CA MET A 460 -43.59 -29.31 -20.88
C MET A 460 -43.38 -28.06 -20.02
N LEU A 461 -42.90 -28.21 -18.78
CA LEU A 461 -42.65 -27.09 -17.90
C LEU A 461 -41.51 -26.19 -18.41
N ASN A 462 -40.36 -26.78 -18.78
CA ASN A 462 -39.25 -26.03 -19.41
C ASN A 462 -39.73 -25.26 -20.65
N ASP A 463 -40.44 -25.94 -21.55
CA ASP A 463 -40.99 -25.34 -22.78
C ASP A 463 -41.94 -24.17 -22.42
N TRP A 464 -42.75 -24.31 -21.38
CA TRP A 464 -43.63 -23.24 -20.91
C TRP A 464 -42.85 -22.03 -20.40
N TYR A 465 -41.85 -22.22 -19.53
CA TYR A 465 -41.03 -21.14 -18.99
C TYR A 465 -40.21 -20.42 -20.07
N ASN A 466 -39.67 -21.16 -21.04
CA ASN A 466 -38.99 -20.58 -22.19
C ASN A 466 -39.93 -19.71 -23.01
N ASN A 467 -41.10 -20.23 -23.40
CA ASN A 467 -42.03 -19.53 -24.28
C ASN A 467 -42.72 -18.33 -23.62
N ASN A 468 -43.00 -18.40 -22.32
CA ASN A 468 -43.81 -17.39 -21.63
C ASN A 468 -42.99 -16.40 -20.80
N LEU A 469 -41.84 -16.83 -20.25
CA LEU A 469 -41.01 -16.00 -19.38
C LEU A 469 -39.61 -15.74 -19.96
N GLY A 470 -39.29 -16.32 -21.12
CA GLY A 470 -38.03 -16.06 -21.82
C GLY A 470 -36.81 -16.71 -21.18
N LEU A 471 -37.00 -17.70 -20.29
CA LEU A 471 -35.86 -18.43 -19.71
C LEU A 471 -35.08 -19.13 -20.82
N VAL A 472 -33.75 -19.04 -20.79
CA VAL A 472 -32.89 -19.83 -21.67
C VAL A 472 -32.79 -21.24 -21.10
N THR A 473 -33.61 -22.16 -21.62
CA THR A 473 -33.72 -23.52 -21.11
C THR A 473 -32.96 -24.56 -21.96
N ASN A 474 -32.47 -25.60 -21.31
CA ASN A 474 -31.90 -26.82 -21.88
C ASN A 474 -32.54 -28.06 -21.25
N GLU A 475 -31.98 -29.26 -21.52
CA GLU A 475 -32.51 -30.52 -20.96
C GLU A 475 -32.46 -30.60 -19.42
N TYR A 476 -31.63 -29.78 -18.78
CA TYR A 476 -31.47 -29.70 -17.32
C TYR A 476 -32.22 -28.52 -16.68
N GLY A 477 -32.99 -27.74 -17.45
CA GLY A 477 -33.69 -26.54 -16.96
C GLY A 477 -33.03 -25.24 -17.44
N SER A 478 -32.88 -24.23 -16.59
CA SER A 478 -32.31 -22.92 -16.94
C SER A 478 -31.12 -22.58 -16.05
N LEU A 479 -30.04 -22.09 -16.66
CA LEU A 479 -28.86 -21.60 -15.95
C LEU A 479 -28.93 -20.07 -15.85
N PHE A 480 -28.93 -19.53 -14.64
CA PHE A 480 -28.90 -18.09 -14.36
C PHE A 480 -27.47 -17.63 -14.10
N GLU A 481 -27.00 -16.66 -14.88
CA GLU A 481 -25.70 -16.02 -14.69
C GLU A 481 -25.85 -14.78 -13.79
N PHE A 482 -25.00 -14.65 -12.77
CA PHE A 482 -24.96 -13.49 -11.88
C PHE A 482 -23.52 -13.02 -11.63
N ARG A 483 -23.35 -11.86 -10.99
CA ARG A 483 -22.05 -11.32 -10.59
C ARG A 483 -21.99 -11.13 -9.07
N SER A 484 -20.83 -11.42 -8.49
CA SER A 484 -20.58 -11.21 -7.06
C SER A 484 -20.50 -9.71 -6.75
N SER A 485 -21.12 -9.26 -5.64
CA SER A 485 -21.00 -7.87 -5.17
C SER A 485 -19.56 -7.52 -4.79
N ASP A 486 -18.84 -8.47 -4.20
CA ASP A 486 -17.50 -8.29 -3.65
C ASP A 486 -16.43 -8.43 -4.76
N LYS A 487 -16.78 -9.11 -5.86
CA LYS A 487 -15.93 -9.33 -7.03
C LYS A 487 -16.77 -9.18 -8.31
N PRO A 488 -17.08 -7.95 -8.73
CA PRO A 488 -17.99 -7.69 -9.85
C PRO A 488 -17.57 -8.34 -11.17
N ASP A 489 -16.27 -8.59 -11.36
CA ASP A 489 -15.76 -9.24 -12.57
C ASP A 489 -15.96 -10.75 -12.63
N GLN A 490 -16.24 -11.38 -11.48
CA GLN A 490 -16.49 -12.82 -11.42
C GLN A 490 -17.95 -13.14 -11.74
N ARG A 491 -18.16 -14.03 -12.71
CA ARG A 491 -19.46 -14.62 -13.04
C ARG A 491 -19.70 -15.85 -12.17
N GLY A 492 -20.89 -15.94 -11.60
CA GLY A 492 -21.41 -17.11 -10.91
C GLY A 492 -22.66 -17.64 -11.59
N TYR A 493 -23.05 -18.87 -11.25
CA TYR A 493 -24.16 -19.57 -11.89
C TYR A 493 -25.12 -20.21 -10.88
N LEU A 494 -26.41 -20.12 -11.17
CA LEU A 494 -27.51 -20.75 -10.42
C LEU A 494 -28.33 -21.63 -11.36
N GLN A 495 -28.47 -22.91 -11.01
CA GLN A 495 -29.24 -23.89 -11.77
C GLN A 495 -30.69 -23.93 -11.31
N TRP A 496 -31.62 -23.60 -12.19
CA TRP A 496 -33.05 -23.82 -11.97
C TRP A 496 -33.48 -25.08 -12.72
N SER A 497 -33.98 -26.10 -12.03
CA SER A 497 -34.20 -27.41 -12.66
C SER A 497 -35.49 -28.12 -12.21
N PRO A 498 -36.40 -28.43 -13.15
CA PRO A 498 -37.51 -29.34 -12.89
C PRO A 498 -37.06 -30.81 -13.03
N PHE A 499 -37.37 -31.61 -12.02
CA PHE A 499 -37.14 -33.06 -11.99
C PHE A 499 -38.45 -33.82 -12.17
N ALA A 500 -38.39 -35.06 -12.64
CA ALA A 500 -39.59 -35.91 -12.74
C ALA A 500 -40.22 -36.15 -11.36
N GLU A 501 -41.55 -36.11 -11.27
CA GLU A 501 -42.34 -36.33 -10.03
C GLU A 501 -41.90 -37.59 -9.25
N LYS A 502 -41.52 -38.64 -9.98
CA LYS A 502 -41.13 -39.95 -9.44
C LYS A 502 -39.62 -40.11 -9.22
N THR A 503 -38.83 -39.04 -9.28
CA THR A 503 -37.39 -39.12 -9.01
C THR A 503 -37.13 -39.47 -7.54
N THR A 504 -36.09 -40.28 -7.32
CA THR A 504 -35.56 -40.61 -5.99
C THR A 504 -34.46 -39.64 -5.55
N TYR A 505 -34.08 -38.66 -6.38
CA TYR A 505 -32.97 -37.73 -6.10
C TYR A 505 -33.12 -36.97 -4.77
N PHE A 506 -34.36 -36.70 -4.38
CA PHE A 506 -34.71 -35.91 -3.19
C PHE A 506 -34.76 -36.78 -1.93
N GLU A 507 -34.76 -38.12 -2.07
CA GLU A 507 -34.77 -39.03 -0.94
C GLU A 507 -33.48 -38.90 -0.10
N PRO A 508 -33.56 -38.95 1.24
CA PRO A 508 -34.73 -39.37 2.04
C PRO A 508 -35.74 -38.25 2.36
N SER A 509 -35.58 -37.04 1.80
CA SER A 509 -36.54 -35.97 2.02
C SER A 509 -37.86 -36.21 1.31
N GLU A 510 -38.97 -35.91 1.99
CA GLU A 510 -40.33 -35.97 1.45
C GLU A 510 -40.76 -34.68 0.74
N LYS A 511 -39.90 -33.65 0.71
CA LYS A 511 -40.21 -32.37 0.07
C LYS A 511 -40.18 -32.50 -1.46
N GLU A 512 -41.03 -31.72 -2.11
CA GLU A 512 -41.08 -31.62 -3.57
C GLU A 512 -40.03 -30.68 -4.16
N PHE A 513 -39.15 -30.13 -3.33
CA PHE A 513 -38.05 -29.25 -3.74
C PHE A 513 -36.78 -29.50 -2.92
N MET A 514 -35.65 -29.06 -3.45
CA MET A 514 -34.32 -29.13 -2.86
C MET A 514 -33.60 -27.83 -3.21
N ILE A 515 -32.94 -27.26 -2.21
CA ILE A 515 -32.05 -26.11 -2.40
C ILE A 515 -30.63 -26.64 -2.50
N ASN A 516 -29.94 -26.22 -3.55
CA ASN A 516 -28.51 -26.39 -3.70
C ASN A 516 -27.82 -25.08 -3.29
N TYR A 517 -26.88 -25.15 -2.34
CA TYR A 517 -26.09 -24.01 -1.88
C TYR A 517 -24.69 -24.04 -2.47
N ARG A 518 -24.21 -22.87 -2.90
CA ARG A 518 -22.80 -22.65 -3.25
C ARG A 518 -22.00 -22.50 -1.97
N VAL A 519 -20.86 -23.16 -1.88
CA VAL A 519 -19.97 -23.14 -0.72
C VAL A 519 -18.51 -22.98 -1.15
N GLU A 520 -17.65 -22.63 -0.21
CA GLU A 520 -16.19 -22.62 -0.37
C GLU A 520 -15.55 -23.63 0.60
N ASN A 521 -14.51 -24.32 0.18
CA ASN A 521 -13.78 -25.33 0.95
C ASN A 521 -14.67 -26.49 1.42
N LEU A 522 -15.37 -27.15 0.48
CA LEU A 522 -16.41 -28.14 0.80
C LEU A 522 -15.89 -29.28 1.70
N GLU A 523 -14.67 -29.74 1.47
CA GLU A 523 -14.05 -30.80 2.27
C GLU A 523 -13.90 -30.44 3.75
N GLU A 524 -13.62 -29.17 4.04
CA GLU A 524 -13.48 -28.69 5.41
C GLU A 524 -14.85 -28.42 6.04
N LEU A 525 -15.77 -27.84 5.29
CA LEU A 525 -17.15 -27.66 5.72
C LEU A 525 -17.80 -29.01 6.10
N VAL A 526 -17.57 -30.07 5.33
CA VAL A 526 -18.09 -31.41 5.66
C VAL A 526 -17.50 -31.96 6.96
N LYS A 527 -16.22 -31.70 7.25
CA LYS A 527 -15.61 -32.10 8.54
C LYS A 527 -16.30 -31.37 9.69
N GLU A 528 -16.48 -30.06 9.57
CA GLU A 528 -17.14 -29.23 10.57
C GLU A 528 -18.61 -29.66 10.78
N LEU A 529 -19.34 -29.96 9.69
CA LEU A 529 -20.72 -30.43 9.77
C LEU A 529 -20.83 -31.77 10.51
N LYS A 530 -19.90 -32.70 10.27
CA LYS A 530 -19.84 -33.98 11.00
C LYS A 530 -19.54 -33.77 12.49
N GLU A 531 -18.62 -32.87 12.82
CA GLU A 531 -18.30 -32.50 14.21
C GLU A 531 -19.51 -31.89 14.92
N ASN A 532 -20.31 -31.09 14.20
CA ASN A 532 -21.54 -30.47 14.70
C ASN A 532 -22.76 -31.43 14.72
N GLY A 533 -22.59 -32.69 14.35
CA GLY A 533 -23.67 -33.69 14.38
C GLY A 533 -24.68 -33.59 13.23
N VAL A 534 -24.36 -32.86 12.15
CA VAL A 534 -25.18 -32.82 10.94
C VAL A 534 -25.08 -34.15 10.20
N THR A 535 -26.22 -34.66 9.74
CA THR A 535 -26.26 -35.91 8.97
C THR A 535 -25.80 -35.64 7.53
N VAL A 536 -24.63 -36.17 7.18
CA VAL A 536 -24.10 -36.19 5.81
C VAL A 536 -24.54 -37.50 5.15
N LEU A 537 -25.19 -37.41 3.99
CA LEU A 537 -25.87 -38.55 3.35
C LEU A 537 -24.96 -39.37 2.42
N ASP A 538 -23.94 -38.74 1.86
CA ASP A 538 -23.04 -39.34 0.87
C ASP A 538 -21.60 -38.81 1.00
N GLU A 539 -20.69 -39.40 0.22
CA GLU A 539 -19.31 -38.92 0.11
C GLU A 539 -19.22 -37.76 -0.87
N ILE A 540 -18.14 -36.96 -0.77
CA ILE A 540 -17.93 -35.84 -1.68
C ILE A 540 -17.65 -36.39 -3.08
N GLU A 541 -18.54 -36.11 -4.02
CA GLU A 541 -18.34 -36.39 -5.43
C GLU A 541 -17.59 -35.23 -6.09
N THR A 542 -16.59 -35.53 -6.91
CA THR A 542 -15.77 -34.53 -7.60
C THR A 542 -15.86 -34.69 -9.11
N TYR A 543 -16.20 -33.60 -9.79
CA TYR A 543 -16.27 -33.48 -11.24
C TYR A 543 -15.40 -32.30 -11.70
N GLU A 544 -15.15 -32.20 -13.01
CA GLU A 544 -14.38 -31.07 -13.58
C GLU A 544 -15.03 -29.71 -13.31
N TYR A 545 -16.35 -29.67 -13.08
CA TYR A 545 -17.14 -28.47 -12.86
C TYR A 545 -17.45 -28.19 -11.37
N GLY A 546 -17.00 -29.04 -10.44
CA GLY A 546 -17.17 -28.79 -9.00
C GLY A 546 -17.26 -30.04 -8.15
N LYS A 547 -17.41 -29.82 -6.84
CA LYS A 547 -17.60 -30.87 -5.83
C LYS A 547 -18.99 -30.80 -5.22
N PHE A 548 -19.58 -31.95 -4.90
CA PHE A 548 -20.95 -32.06 -4.41
C PHE A 548 -21.04 -33.00 -3.20
N VAL A 549 -21.97 -32.70 -2.30
CA VAL A 549 -22.35 -33.59 -1.19
C VAL A 549 -23.76 -33.21 -0.71
N HIS A 550 -24.48 -34.17 -0.14
CA HIS A 550 -25.80 -33.95 0.44
C HIS A 550 -25.81 -34.06 1.96
N ILE A 551 -26.61 -33.22 2.59
CA ILE A 551 -26.83 -33.20 4.03
C ILE A 551 -28.32 -33.16 4.34
N MET A 552 -28.68 -33.50 5.59
CA MET A 552 -30.02 -33.29 6.14
C MET A 552 -30.02 -32.11 7.10
N ASP A 553 -31.00 -31.23 6.94
CA ASP A 553 -31.26 -30.18 7.93
C ASP A 553 -32.18 -30.68 9.07
N PRO A 554 -32.37 -29.87 10.13
CA PRO A 554 -33.22 -30.25 11.26
C PRO A 554 -34.70 -30.48 10.94
N GLU A 555 -35.20 -30.02 9.78
CA GLU A 555 -36.59 -30.20 9.35
C GLU A 555 -36.77 -31.40 8.41
N GLY A 556 -35.71 -32.16 8.14
CA GLY A 556 -35.77 -33.29 7.23
C GLY A 556 -35.70 -32.88 5.75
N ASN A 557 -35.20 -31.69 5.44
CA ASN A 557 -34.91 -31.29 4.07
C ASN A 557 -33.55 -31.86 3.67
N LYS A 558 -33.51 -32.53 2.51
CA LYS A 558 -32.24 -32.89 1.87
C LYS A 558 -31.72 -31.65 1.16
N ILE A 559 -30.50 -31.27 1.48
CA ILE A 559 -29.81 -30.10 0.93
C ILE A 559 -28.60 -30.59 0.15
N GLU A 560 -28.33 -29.99 -0.99
CA GLU A 560 -27.10 -30.21 -1.75
C GLU A 560 -26.14 -29.04 -1.51
N LEU A 561 -24.88 -29.35 -1.25
CA LEU A 561 -23.80 -28.37 -1.19
C LEU A 561 -22.92 -28.54 -2.42
N TRP A 562 -22.57 -27.43 -3.04
CA TRP A 562 -21.78 -27.40 -4.26
C TRP A 562 -20.62 -26.41 -4.14
N GLU A 563 -19.40 -26.88 -4.34
CA GLU A 563 -18.22 -26.04 -4.55
C GLU A 563 -17.95 -25.94 -6.06
N PRO A 564 -18.33 -24.81 -6.70
CA PRO A 564 -18.33 -24.67 -8.15
C PRO A 564 -16.96 -24.32 -8.72
N VAL A 565 -16.71 -24.78 -9.95
CA VAL A 565 -15.64 -24.25 -10.80
C VAL A 565 -16.26 -23.42 -11.92
N ASP A 566 -16.58 -22.16 -11.62
CA ASP A 566 -17.41 -21.30 -12.50
C ASP A 566 -16.84 -21.10 -13.91
N ASN A 567 -15.51 -21.13 -14.06
CA ASN A 567 -14.87 -20.95 -15.37
C ASN A 567 -15.27 -22.04 -16.39
N VAL A 568 -15.69 -23.22 -15.92
CA VAL A 568 -16.20 -24.31 -16.76
C VAL A 568 -17.58 -23.93 -17.29
N PHE A 569 -18.47 -23.41 -16.44
CA PHE A 569 -19.79 -22.95 -16.85
C PHE A 569 -19.73 -21.75 -17.78
N THR A 570 -18.85 -20.78 -17.50
CA THR A 570 -18.60 -19.65 -18.39
C THR A 570 -18.21 -20.14 -19.78
N ARG A 571 -17.30 -21.12 -19.87
CA ARG A 571 -16.85 -21.65 -21.16
C ARG A 571 -17.94 -22.41 -21.91
N LEU A 572 -18.75 -23.20 -21.20
CA LEU A 572 -19.77 -24.06 -21.81
C LEU A 572 -21.03 -23.31 -22.23
N TYR A 573 -21.41 -22.27 -21.48
CA TYR A 573 -22.71 -21.63 -21.58
C TYR A 573 -22.65 -20.13 -21.91
N ASP A 574 -21.51 -19.59 -22.35
CA ASP A 574 -21.39 -18.17 -22.72
C ASP A 574 -22.47 -17.77 -23.75
N GLY A 575 -23.21 -16.71 -23.44
CA GLY A 575 -24.34 -16.24 -24.25
C GLY A 575 -25.57 -17.16 -24.29
N LYS A 576 -25.61 -18.24 -23.50
CA LYS A 576 -26.70 -19.23 -23.44
C LYS A 576 -27.28 -19.36 -22.04
N THR A 577 -27.32 -18.27 -21.28
CA THR A 577 -27.83 -18.21 -19.91
C THR A 577 -28.97 -17.20 -19.78
N THR A 578 -29.82 -17.41 -18.79
CA THR A 578 -30.73 -16.39 -18.28
C THR A 578 -29.94 -15.41 -17.40
N LYS A 579 -30.27 -14.11 -17.41
CA LYS A 579 -29.55 -13.05 -16.69
C LYS A 579 -30.47 -12.29 -15.76
#